data_AF-A0A660QTA3-F1
#
_entry.id   AF-A0A660QTA3-F1
#
_cell.length_a   1.000
_cell.length_b   1.000
_cell.length_c   1.000
_cell.angle_alpha   90.00
_cell.angle_beta   90.00
_cell.angle_gamma   90.00
#
_symmetry.space_group_name_H-M   'P 1'
#
loop_
_entity.id
_entity.type
_entity.pdbx_description
1 polymer ?
#
loop_
_entity_poly.entity_id
_entity_poly.type
_entity_poly.pdbx_seq_one_letter_code
_entity_poly.pdbx_strand_id
1 'polypeptide(L)'
;MRNAQIKDINIPVNTLAKRMKINVPAIHSKVDSVCFDPTKNTVFVFVDKLESRIPDELVRALENFLEAKIVFAEKQNSIDLDALRKRLNGSFPYVSDAVIENNKVILKVSGEFGKDRLKTKMKNVRSILNDMLGTDIEVELDVQQQEIKQYVETYKTDNNEETAQNTVHSYTTPSKLPNKSGKVEVQGYVFEMKLRQGKRNTLLMYITDKIDSLLCMAFDKAANKLAAKISEGDRVLVSGNLTYDDSGEPILSVRQARKIEPTERSDTNYEKRVELHAHSKMSDLDSVLDMKSYVKTASDWGWEAIALTDHGNVQGIPSFYDLCKKHRIKPIFGLEAYLVNDSDPLLINYDRDGLINEEQY
;
A
#
# COMPACT_ATOMS: atom_id res chain seq x y z
N MET A 1 11.42 11.06 -8.82
CA MET A 1 11.90 12.42 -9.15
C MET A 1 10.73 13.17 -9.77
N ARG A 2 10.43 14.40 -9.34
CA ARG A 2 9.30 15.17 -9.88
C ARG A 2 9.69 15.75 -11.23
N ASN A 3 8.80 15.69 -12.23
CA ASN A 3 8.97 16.38 -13.50
C ASN A 3 9.01 17.90 -13.23
N ALA A 4 9.96 18.60 -13.84
CA ALA A 4 10.00 20.06 -13.77
C ALA A 4 9.13 20.62 -14.91
N GLN A 5 8.07 21.36 -14.56
CA GLN A 5 7.13 21.95 -15.52
C GLN A 5 7.06 23.46 -15.35
N ILE A 6 7.18 24.19 -16.46
CA ILE A 6 6.98 25.63 -16.53
C ILE A 6 5.76 25.88 -17.43
N LYS A 7 4.76 26.61 -16.92
CA LYS A 7 3.49 26.93 -17.60
C LYS A 7 3.43 28.42 -17.95
N ASP A 8 2.45 28.79 -18.78
CA ASP A 8 2.10 30.17 -19.14
C ASP A 8 3.22 30.99 -19.80
N ILE A 9 4.04 30.34 -20.63
CA ILE A 9 5.21 30.95 -21.27
C ILE A 9 4.80 31.95 -22.36
N ASN A 10 3.81 31.59 -23.19
CA ASN A 10 3.21 32.41 -24.26
C ASN A 10 4.23 33.11 -25.19
N ILE A 11 5.31 32.42 -25.57
CA ILE A 11 6.37 32.95 -26.44
C ILE A 11 6.18 32.40 -27.86
N PRO A 12 6.17 33.23 -28.93
CA PRO A 12 6.15 32.74 -30.30
C PRO A 12 7.32 31.79 -30.60
N VAL A 13 7.08 30.66 -31.27
CA VAL A 13 8.14 29.70 -31.63
C VAL A 13 9.23 30.37 -32.48
N ASN A 14 8.86 31.33 -33.33
CA ASN A 14 9.82 32.15 -34.09
C ASN A 14 10.81 32.93 -33.21
N THR A 15 10.43 33.28 -31.98
CA THR A 15 11.33 33.94 -31.03
C THR A 15 12.41 32.97 -30.54
N LEU A 16 12.09 31.69 -30.37
CA LEU A 16 13.08 30.65 -30.05
C LEU A 16 14.08 30.49 -31.20
N ALA A 17 13.61 30.42 -32.44
CA ALA A 17 14.48 30.31 -33.61
C ALA A 17 15.44 31.51 -33.75
N LYS A 18 14.93 32.73 -33.55
CA LYS A 18 15.76 33.95 -33.51
C LYS A 18 16.83 33.90 -32.42
N ARG A 19 16.48 33.43 -31.21
CA ARG A 19 17.43 33.30 -30.09
C ARG A 19 18.50 32.22 -30.36
N MET A 20 18.11 31.16 -31.05
CA MET A 20 19.03 30.14 -31.56
C MET A 20 19.86 30.59 -32.77
N LYS A 21 19.64 31.82 -33.27
CA LYS A 21 20.28 32.39 -34.46
C LYS A 21 20.04 31.58 -35.74
N ILE A 22 18.85 30.99 -35.87
CA ILE A 22 18.45 30.16 -37.02
C ILE A 22 17.34 30.87 -37.77
N ASN A 23 17.48 30.89 -39.10
CA ASN A 23 16.46 31.44 -39.97
C ASN A 23 15.48 30.32 -40.36
N VAL A 24 14.27 30.36 -39.81
CA VAL A 24 13.22 29.41 -40.11
C VAL A 24 12.03 30.11 -40.80
N PRO A 25 11.21 29.38 -41.58
CA PRO A 25 9.93 29.88 -42.07
C PRO A 25 9.06 30.46 -40.94
N ALA A 26 8.07 31.29 -41.27
CA ALA A 26 7.15 31.81 -40.27
C ALA A 26 6.35 30.67 -39.62
N ILE A 27 6.57 30.44 -38.32
CA ILE A 27 5.80 29.53 -37.47
C ILE A 27 4.89 30.42 -36.63
N HIS A 28 3.58 30.23 -36.77
CA HIS A 28 2.59 31.07 -36.09
C HIS A 28 2.23 30.55 -34.70
N SER A 29 2.69 29.35 -34.34
CA SER A 29 2.52 28.74 -33.02
C SER A 29 3.26 29.49 -31.91
N LYS A 30 2.70 29.43 -30.71
CA LYS A 30 3.31 29.93 -29.46
C LYS A 30 3.54 28.78 -28.49
N VAL A 31 4.66 28.84 -27.78
CA VAL A 31 4.98 27.93 -26.69
C VAL A 31 4.12 28.28 -25.48
N ASP A 32 3.31 27.33 -25.05
CA ASP A 32 2.43 27.41 -23.88
C ASP A 32 3.17 26.96 -22.62
N SER A 33 3.75 25.76 -22.66
CA SER A 33 4.42 25.17 -21.50
C SER A 33 5.58 24.25 -21.92
N VAL A 34 6.52 24.04 -21.00
CA VAL A 34 7.66 23.13 -21.18
C VAL A 34 7.74 22.16 -20.00
N CYS A 35 7.98 20.88 -20.28
CA CYS A 35 8.13 19.83 -19.28
C CYS A 35 9.39 19.01 -19.53
N PHE A 36 10.20 18.79 -18.50
CA PHE A 36 11.36 17.90 -18.57
C PHE A 36 11.08 16.55 -17.93
N ASP A 37 11.26 15.47 -18.70
CA ASP A 37 11.26 14.08 -18.23
C ASP A 37 12.71 13.63 -17.96
N PRO A 38 13.13 13.53 -16.69
CA PRO A 38 14.49 13.15 -16.32
C PRO A 38 14.80 11.68 -16.61
N THR A 39 13.79 10.82 -16.78
CA THR A 39 13.97 9.38 -17.04
C THR A 39 14.35 9.15 -18.50
N LYS A 40 13.78 9.95 -19.41
CA LYS A 40 14.00 9.85 -20.86
C LYS A 40 14.99 10.89 -21.40
N ASN A 41 15.51 11.77 -20.54
CA ASN A 41 16.26 12.97 -20.91
C ASN A 41 15.59 13.73 -22.08
N THR A 42 14.28 13.98 -21.94
CA THR A 42 13.46 14.56 -23.00
C THR A 42 12.73 15.80 -22.49
N VAL A 43 12.80 16.89 -23.26
CA VAL A 43 12.09 18.12 -23.03
C VAL A 43 10.90 18.18 -24.00
N PHE A 44 9.70 18.22 -23.43
CA PHE A 44 8.45 18.41 -24.17
C PHE A 44 8.12 19.90 -24.23
N VAL A 45 7.97 20.42 -25.44
CA VAL A 45 7.56 21.81 -25.70
C VAL A 45 6.12 21.78 -26.21
N PHE A 46 5.19 22.22 -25.38
CA PHE A 46 3.77 22.28 -25.74
C PHE A 46 3.46 23.61 -26.42
N VAL A 47 2.84 23.54 -27.59
CA VAL A 47 2.45 24.71 -28.39
C VAL A 47 0.93 24.83 -28.49
N ASP A 48 0.44 26.06 -28.59
CA ASP A 48 -0.99 26.38 -28.71
C ASP A 48 -1.67 25.72 -29.94
N LYS A 49 -0.94 25.59 -31.04
CA LYS A 49 -1.35 24.87 -32.25
C LYS A 49 -0.15 24.22 -32.90
N LEU A 50 -0.18 22.92 -33.15
CA LEU A 50 0.94 22.25 -33.82
C LEU A 50 0.80 22.41 -35.34
N GLU A 51 1.63 23.27 -35.93
CA GLU A 51 1.73 23.34 -37.39
C GLU A 51 2.35 22.05 -37.94
N SER A 52 1.95 21.68 -39.17
CA SER A 52 2.23 20.38 -39.79
C SER A 52 3.71 20.00 -39.85
N ARG A 53 4.63 20.96 -39.69
CA ARG A 53 6.06 20.68 -39.57
C ARG A 53 6.81 21.80 -38.85
N ILE A 54 7.23 21.53 -37.61
CA ILE A 54 8.31 22.31 -36.98
C ILE A 54 9.62 21.99 -37.72
N PRO A 55 10.42 22.99 -38.16
CA PRO A 55 11.65 22.74 -38.89
C PRO A 55 12.66 21.91 -38.09
N ASP A 56 13.18 20.85 -38.70
CA ASP A 56 14.13 19.91 -38.07
C ASP A 56 15.40 20.62 -37.58
N GLU A 57 15.81 21.72 -38.24
CA GLU A 57 16.95 22.55 -37.84
C GLU A 57 16.75 23.22 -36.48
N LEU A 58 15.52 23.69 -36.19
CA LEU A 58 15.19 24.29 -34.91
C LEU A 58 15.22 23.26 -33.79
N VAL A 59 14.68 22.06 -34.05
CA VAL A 59 14.68 20.95 -33.09
C VAL A 59 16.12 20.57 -32.73
N ARG A 60 16.98 20.32 -33.73
CA ARG A 60 18.38 19.95 -33.52
C ARG A 60 19.16 21.00 -32.75
N ALA A 61 18.90 22.28 -33.02
CA ALA A 61 19.59 23.36 -32.31
C ALA A 61 19.18 23.46 -30.84
N LEU A 62 17.90 23.25 -30.54
CA LEU A 62 17.41 23.17 -29.16
C LEU A 62 17.93 21.93 -28.45
N GLU A 63 18.03 20.79 -29.13
CA GLU A 63 18.62 19.56 -28.59
C GLU A 63 20.09 19.76 -28.22
N ASN A 64 20.86 20.41 -29.09
CA ASN A 64 22.26 20.74 -28.82
C ASN A 64 22.42 21.76 -27.69
N PHE A 65 21.49 22.71 -27.55
CA PHE A 65 21.56 23.74 -26.50
C PHE A 65 21.17 23.21 -25.12
N LEU A 66 20.19 22.32 -25.06
CA LEU A 66 19.64 21.76 -23.81
C LEU A 66 20.24 20.41 -23.43
N GLU A 67 21.08 19.82 -24.30
CA GLU A 67 21.66 18.47 -24.13
C GLU A 67 20.60 17.39 -23.84
N ALA A 68 19.39 17.57 -24.38
CA ALA A 68 18.22 16.74 -24.17
C ALA A 68 17.40 16.63 -25.46
N LYS A 69 16.70 15.49 -25.64
CA LYS A 69 15.85 15.29 -26.81
C LYS A 69 14.67 16.26 -26.78
N ILE A 70 14.31 16.88 -27.90
CA ILE A 70 13.23 17.87 -27.97
C ILE A 70 12.04 17.29 -28.71
N VAL A 71 10.86 17.37 -28.08
CA VAL A 71 9.60 16.93 -28.68
C VAL A 71 8.60 18.09 -28.62
N PHE A 72 8.20 18.57 -29.80
CA PHE A 72 7.07 19.50 -29.90
C PHE A 72 5.77 18.71 -29.90
N ALA A 73 4.84 19.11 -29.04
CA ALA A 73 3.51 18.54 -28.96
C ALA A 73 2.48 19.66 -28.99
N GLU A 74 1.32 19.40 -29.59
CA GLU A 74 0.19 20.30 -29.43
C GLU A 74 -0.25 20.29 -27.97
N LYS A 75 -0.66 21.45 -27.46
CA LYS A 75 -1.34 21.54 -26.17
C LYS A 75 -2.53 20.60 -26.23
N GLN A 76 -2.50 19.53 -25.45
CA GLN A 76 -3.72 18.80 -25.16
C GLN A 76 -4.64 19.79 -24.46
N ASN A 77 -5.75 20.13 -25.12
CA ASN A 77 -6.84 20.83 -24.49
C ASN A 77 -7.41 19.89 -23.43
N SER A 78 -6.84 19.95 -22.22
CA SER A 78 -7.47 19.39 -21.04
C SER A 78 -8.70 20.22 -20.77
N ILE A 79 -9.86 19.59 -20.68
CA ILE A 79 -11.04 20.28 -20.19
C ILE A 79 -10.77 20.62 -18.72
N ASP A 80 -11.02 21.87 -18.34
CA ASP A 80 -11.01 22.26 -16.93
C ASP A 80 -12.11 21.47 -16.23
N LEU A 81 -11.70 20.34 -15.63
CA LEU A 81 -12.56 19.41 -14.92
C LEU A 81 -13.27 20.11 -13.77
N ASP A 82 -12.65 21.09 -13.13
CA ASP A 82 -13.25 21.79 -12.00
C ASP A 82 -14.32 22.77 -12.47
N ALA A 83 -14.11 23.44 -13.60
CA ALA A 83 -15.15 24.24 -14.25
C ALA A 83 -16.32 23.38 -14.75
N LEU A 84 -16.02 22.23 -15.35
CA LEU A 84 -17.03 21.27 -15.81
C LEU A 84 -17.83 20.70 -14.63
N ARG A 85 -17.16 20.32 -13.53
CA ARG A 85 -17.77 19.85 -12.28
C ARG A 85 -18.69 20.91 -11.65
N LYS A 86 -18.24 22.17 -11.59
CA LYS A 86 -19.03 23.29 -11.06
C LYS A 86 -20.33 23.51 -11.85
N ARG A 87 -20.28 23.43 -13.17
CA ARG A 87 -21.48 23.58 -14.02
C ARG A 87 -22.42 22.38 -13.97
N LEU A 88 -21.95 21.22 -13.51
CA LEU A 88 -22.71 19.96 -13.48
C LEU A 88 -23.33 19.60 -12.11
N ASN A 89 -23.51 20.55 -11.18
CA ASN A 89 -24.17 20.34 -9.87
C ASN A 89 -23.72 19.04 -9.16
N GLY A 90 -22.40 18.81 -9.04
CA GLY A 90 -21.82 17.69 -8.28
C GLY A 90 -22.07 16.29 -8.86
N SER A 91 -22.61 16.16 -10.08
CA SER A 91 -22.98 14.86 -10.67
C SER A 91 -21.82 14.08 -11.32
N PHE A 92 -20.57 14.48 -11.08
CA PHE A 92 -19.40 14.03 -11.83
C PHE A 92 -18.25 13.43 -10.97
N PRO A 93 -18.49 12.72 -9.84
CA PRO A 93 -17.41 12.21 -8.99
C PRO A 93 -16.63 11.05 -9.63
N TYR A 94 -17.20 10.42 -10.67
CA TYR A 94 -16.60 9.24 -11.31
C TYR A 94 -15.64 9.57 -12.44
N VAL A 95 -15.55 10.83 -12.89
CA VAL A 95 -14.66 11.21 -13.99
C VAL A 95 -13.34 11.69 -13.42
N SER A 96 -12.30 10.88 -13.64
CA SER A 96 -10.94 11.12 -13.18
C SER A 96 -10.20 12.11 -14.08
N ASP A 97 -10.54 12.15 -15.37
CA ASP A 97 -9.89 13.01 -16.34
C ASP A 97 -10.79 13.28 -17.55
N ALA A 98 -10.53 14.37 -18.29
CA ALA A 98 -11.26 14.72 -19.51
C ALA A 98 -10.31 15.31 -20.55
N VAL A 99 -10.15 14.59 -21.65
CA VAL A 99 -9.19 14.94 -22.72
C VAL A 99 -9.92 15.10 -24.03
N ILE A 100 -9.53 16.09 -24.83
CA ILE A 100 -10.01 16.25 -26.19
C ILE A 100 -9.03 15.55 -27.14
N GLU A 101 -9.49 14.51 -27.83
CA GLU A 101 -8.70 13.77 -28.83
C GLU A 101 -9.50 13.61 -30.13
N ASN A 102 -8.88 13.88 -31.28
CA ASN A 102 -9.48 13.67 -32.61
C ASN A 102 -10.91 14.22 -32.78
N ASN A 103 -11.16 15.42 -32.27
CA ASN A 103 -12.49 16.08 -32.30
C ASN A 103 -13.58 15.32 -31.51
N LYS A 104 -13.18 14.61 -30.45
CA LYS A 104 -14.06 13.97 -29.46
C LYS A 104 -13.58 14.31 -28.04
N VAL A 105 -14.50 14.35 -27.09
CA VAL A 105 -14.19 14.43 -25.66
C VAL A 105 -14.16 13.02 -25.09
N ILE A 106 -13.01 12.60 -24.57
CA ILE A 106 -12.84 11.36 -23.83
C ILE A 106 -12.90 11.68 -22.34
N LEU A 107 -13.96 11.21 -21.68
CA LEU A 107 -14.09 11.27 -20.23
C LEU A 107 -13.55 9.96 -19.65
N LYS A 108 -12.48 10.03 -18.87
CA LYS A 108 -11.92 8.87 -18.16
C LYS A 108 -12.72 8.64 -16.88
N VAL A 109 -13.32 7.47 -16.74
CA VAL A 109 -14.28 7.15 -15.67
C VAL A 109 -13.77 5.99 -14.83
N SER A 110 -13.85 6.12 -13.51
CA SER A 110 -13.44 5.06 -12.56
C SER A 110 -14.48 3.93 -12.51
N GLY A 111 -14.14 2.78 -13.09
CA GLY A 111 -14.93 1.55 -13.03
C GLY A 111 -16.27 1.57 -13.77
N GLU A 112 -16.91 0.40 -13.88
CA GLU A 112 -18.17 0.23 -14.62
C GLU A 112 -19.35 0.97 -13.98
N PHE A 113 -19.40 1.01 -12.65
CA PHE A 113 -20.43 1.73 -11.90
C PHE A 113 -20.46 3.23 -12.22
N GLY A 114 -19.29 3.84 -12.35
CA GLY A 114 -19.16 5.25 -12.73
C GLY A 114 -19.67 5.51 -14.15
N LYS A 115 -19.40 4.59 -15.08
CA LYS A 115 -19.85 4.67 -16.47
C LYS A 115 -21.37 4.67 -16.57
N ASP A 116 -22.03 3.77 -15.84
CA ASP A 116 -23.49 3.62 -15.90
C ASP A 116 -24.21 4.85 -15.34
N ARG A 117 -23.71 5.43 -14.24
CA ARG A 117 -24.22 6.69 -13.68
C ARG A 117 -24.07 7.86 -14.64
N LEU A 118 -22.93 7.94 -15.34
CA LEU A 118 -22.67 9.00 -16.31
C LEU A 118 -23.56 8.85 -17.55
N LYS A 119 -23.78 7.61 -18.00
CA LYS A 119 -24.61 7.30 -19.18
C LYS A 119 -26.03 7.85 -19.06
N THR A 120 -26.64 7.76 -17.88
CA THR A 120 -27.99 8.31 -17.60
C THR A 120 -28.05 9.85 -17.72
N LYS A 121 -26.91 10.55 -17.58
CA LYS A 121 -26.82 12.02 -17.59
C LYS A 121 -26.12 12.59 -18.84
N MET A 122 -25.79 11.76 -19.83
CA MET A 122 -24.99 12.17 -21.01
C MET A 122 -25.57 13.31 -21.83
N LYS A 123 -26.90 13.46 -21.89
CA LYS A 123 -27.53 14.58 -22.60
C LYS A 123 -27.16 15.93 -21.98
N ASN A 124 -27.11 16.01 -20.64
CA ASN A 124 -26.74 17.23 -19.93
C ASN A 124 -25.24 17.51 -20.03
N VAL A 125 -24.42 16.46 -19.89
CA VAL A 125 -22.95 16.55 -20.02
C VAL A 125 -22.56 17.05 -21.41
N ARG A 126 -23.18 16.53 -22.48
CA ARG A 126 -22.97 17.03 -23.85
C ARG A 126 -23.37 18.49 -24.00
N SER A 127 -24.51 18.90 -23.46
CA SER A 127 -24.95 20.30 -23.54
C SER A 127 -23.96 21.27 -22.90
N ILE A 128 -23.37 20.89 -21.76
CA ILE A 128 -22.42 21.74 -21.03
C ILE A 128 -21.05 21.74 -21.72
N LEU A 129 -20.60 20.59 -22.23
CA LEU A 129 -19.38 20.52 -23.02
C LEU A 129 -19.49 21.32 -24.31
N ASN A 130 -20.63 21.29 -24.99
CA ASN A 130 -20.88 22.11 -26.17
C ASN A 130 -20.88 23.62 -25.85
N ASP A 131 -21.44 24.02 -24.70
CA ASP A 131 -21.38 25.41 -24.22
C ASP A 131 -19.95 25.83 -23.82
N MET A 132 -19.17 24.94 -23.22
CA MET A 132 -17.78 25.20 -22.82
C MET A 132 -16.81 25.25 -24.01
N LEU A 133 -17.04 24.43 -25.03
CA LEU A 133 -16.15 24.27 -26.19
C LEU A 133 -16.63 25.07 -27.41
N GLY A 134 -17.87 25.56 -27.40
CA GLY A 134 -18.46 26.38 -28.47
C GLY A 134 -18.77 25.61 -29.76
N THR A 135 -18.68 24.28 -29.74
CA THR A 135 -18.89 23.39 -30.89
C THR A 135 -19.58 22.10 -30.45
N ASP A 136 -20.36 21.49 -31.34
CA ASP A 136 -21.00 20.19 -31.08
C ASP A 136 -19.95 19.08 -31.23
N ILE A 137 -19.56 18.47 -30.11
CA ILE A 137 -18.48 17.48 -30.04
C ILE A 137 -19.00 16.15 -29.50
N GLU A 138 -18.54 15.05 -30.10
CA GLU A 138 -18.88 13.70 -29.66
C GLU A 138 -18.19 13.37 -28.32
N VAL A 139 -18.92 12.76 -27.38
CA VAL A 139 -18.42 12.41 -26.04
C VAL A 139 -18.36 10.89 -25.87
N GLU A 140 -17.19 10.39 -25.50
CA GLU A 140 -16.88 8.98 -25.25
C GLU A 140 -16.45 8.75 -23.80
N LEU A 141 -16.80 7.58 -23.24
CA LEU A 141 -16.46 7.19 -21.87
C LEU A 141 -15.41 6.08 -21.87
N ASP A 142 -14.20 6.40 -21.41
CA ASP A 142 -13.12 5.44 -21.21
C ASP A 142 -13.14 4.92 -19.77
N VAL A 143 -13.32 3.62 -19.56
CA VAL A 143 -13.39 3.05 -18.21
C VAL A 143 -12.01 2.63 -17.75
N GLN A 144 -11.50 3.34 -16.74
CA GLN A 144 -10.25 2.97 -16.10
C GLN A 144 -10.55 1.97 -14.98
N GLN A 145 -10.25 0.70 -15.24
CA GLN A 145 -10.13 -0.28 -14.15
C GLN A 145 -8.83 0.01 -13.41
N GLN A 146 -8.93 0.42 -12.14
CA GLN A 146 -7.77 0.34 -11.26
C GLN A 146 -7.44 -1.15 -11.09
N GLU A 147 -6.32 -1.59 -11.66
CA GLU A 147 -5.70 -2.83 -11.23
C GLU A 147 -5.37 -2.68 -9.74
N ILE A 148 -6.09 -3.39 -8.89
CA ILE A 148 -5.65 -3.61 -7.51
C ILE A 148 -4.36 -4.42 -7.65
N LYS A 149 -3.21 -3.75 -7.59
CA LYS A 149 -1.93 -4.42 -7.39
C LYS A 149 -1.97 -4.99 -5.98
N GLN A 150 -2.47 -6.22 -5.85
CA GLN A 150 -2.12 -7.05 -4.71
C GLN A 150 -0.60 -7.20 -4.76
N TYR A 151 0.08 -6.45 -3.90
CA TYR A 151 1.47 -6.74 -3.56
C TYR A 151 1.48 -8.07 -2.81
N VAL A 152 1.45 -9.17 -3.55
CA VAL A 152 1.94 -10.45 -3.05
C VAL A 152 3.45 -10.31 -3.09
N GLU A 153 4.09 -10.10 -1.94
CA GLU A 153 5.51 -10.31 -1.81
C GLU A 153 5.82 -11.75 -2.25
N THR A 154 6.28 -11.89 -3.48
CA THR A 154 6.76 -13.16 -4.00
C THR A 154 8.14 -13.33 -3.39
N TYR A 155 8.21 -14.12 -2.32
CA TYR A 155 9.46 -14.64 -1.83
C TYR A 155 10.12 -15.42 -2.99
N LYS A 156 11.17 -14.83 -3.57
CA LYS A 156 12.10 -15.60 -4.40
C LYS A 156 12.74 -16.62 -3.47
N THR A 157 12.32 -17.88 -3.59
CA THR A 157 13.15 -18.99 -3.13
C THR A 157 14.36 -19.01 -4.06
N ASP A 158 15.47 -18.46 -3.59
CA ASP A 158 16.77 -18.71 -4.18
C ASP A 158 17.02 -20.22 -4.10
N ASN A 159 16.79 -20.91 -5.22
CA ASN A 159 17.33 -22.23 -5.48
C ASN A 159 18.83 -22.07 -5.76
N ASN A 160 19.61 -21.80 -4.72
CA ASN A 160 21.04 -22.05 -4.75
C ASN A 160 21.29 -23.35 -4.00
N GLU A 161 21.30 -24.44 -4.77
CA GLU A 161 22.07 -25.63 -4.42
C GLU A 161 23.54 -25.23 -4.39
N GLU A 162 24.05 -24.87 -3.21
CA GLU A 162 25.49 -24.92 -2.95
C GLU A 162 25.76 -25.87 -1.79
N THR A 163 26.44 -26.94 -2.17
CA THR A 163 27.13 -27.93 -1.37
C THR A 163 27.91 -27.29 -0.21
N ALA A 164 27.39 -27.44 1.00
CA ALA A 164 28.17 -27.37 2.23
C ALA A 164 27.98 -28.68 2.98
N GLN A 165 28.99 -29.56 2.87
CA GLN A 165 29.17 -30.71 3.75
C GLN A 165 29.45 -30.20 5.17
N ASN A 166 28.39 -29.87 5.89
CA ASN A 166 28.37 -29.82 7.34
C ASN A 166 27.26 -30.77 7.78
N THR A 167 27.51 -31.58 8.79
CA THR A 167 26.54 -32.53 9.35
C THR A 167 25.33 -31.77 9.93
N VAL A 168 24.36 -31.48 9.06
CA VAL A 168 23.10 -30.80 9.43
C VAL A 168 22.26 -31.79 10.23
N HIS A 169 22.13 -31.56 11.54
CA HIS A 169 21.01 -32.10 12.29
C HIS A 169 19.73 -31.52 11.68
N SER A 170 19.04 -32.26 10.80
CA SER A 170 17.85 -31.78 10.12
C SER A 170 16.64 -31.82 11.07
N TYR A 171 16.44 -30.74 11.83
CA TYR A 171 15.19 -30.53 12.54
C TYR A 171 14.12 -29.96 11.58
N THR A 172 12.86 -30.31 11.82
CA THR A 172 11.69 -29.83 11.08
C THR A 172 10.87 -28.83 11.91
N THR A 173 9.79 -28.30 11.36
CA THR A 173 8.81 -27.42 12.02
C THR A 173 7.40 -28.01 11.85
N PRO A 174 6.40 -27.59 12.64
CA PRO A 174 5.02 -28.05 12.48
C PRO A 174 4.51 -28.00 11.04
N SER A 175 4.78 -26.92 10.28
CA SER A 175 4.33 -26.80 8.89
C SER A 175 5.08 -27.67 7.87
N LYS A 176 6.21 -28.28 8.26
CA LYS A 176 7.09 -29.07 7.37
C LYS A 176 7.28 -30.51 7.87
N LEU A 177 6.28 -31.04 8.58
CA LEU A 177 6.34 -32.40 9.11
C LEU A 177 6.45 -33.44 7.98
N PRO A 178 7.21 -34.53 8.18
CA PRO A 178 7.33 -35.60 7.20
C PRO A 178 6.03 -36.42 7.16
N ASN A 179 5.54 -36.74 5.95
CA ASN A 179 4.31 -37.52 5.74
C ASN A 179 4.38 -39.00 6.22
N LYS A 180 5.43 -39.40 6.93
CA LYS A 180 5.62 -40.76 7.44
C LYS A 180 5.92 -40.70 8.94
N SER A 181 5.27 -41.59 9.68
CA SER A 181 5.56 -41.81 11.10
C SER A 181 7.03 -42.21 11.30
N GLY A 182 7.64 -41.73 12.38
CA GLY A 182 9.04 -42.01 12.66
C GLY A 182 9.64 -41.07 13.70
N LYS A 183 10.95 -41.25 13.96
CA LYS A 183 11.69 -40.38 14.86
C LYS A 183 11.97 -39.05 14.18
N VAL A 184 11.62 -37.96 14.84
CA VAL A 184 11.81 -36.60 14.33
C VAL A 184 12.28 -35.67 15.44
N GLU A 185 12.93 -34.59 15.04
CA GLU A 185 13.15 -33.42 15.90
C GLU A 185 12.38 -32.25 15.31
N VAL A 186 11.47 -31.66 16.09
CA VAL A 186 10.59 -30.56 15.67
C VAL A 186 10.88 -29.34 16.53
N GLN A 187 11.15 -28.21 15.91
CA GLN A 187 11.28 -26.93 16.61
C GLN A 187 9.97 -26.12 16.55
N GLY A 188 9.69 -25.35 17.59
CA GLY A 188 8.55 -24.44 17.64
C GLY A 188 8.49 -23.62 18.92
N TYR A 189 7.62 -22.61 18.94
CA TYR A 189 7.27 -21.84 20.14
C TYR A 189 6.17 -22.54 20.90
N VAL A 190 6.37 -22.74 22.20
CA VAL A 190 5.32 -23.28 23.09
C VAL A 190 4.31 -22.17 23.34
N PHE A 191 3.06 -22.38 22.93
CA PHE A 191 1.99 -21.40 23.18
C PHE A 191 0.97 -21.87 24.23
N GLU A 192 0.96 -23.16 24.56
CA GLU A 192 0.11 -23.70 25.62
C GLU A 192 0.72 -24.96 26.23
N MET A 193 0.64 -25.09 27.56
CA MET A 193 1.02 -26.31 28.29
C MET A 193 -0.06 -26.76 29.28
N LYS A 194 -0.48 -28.02 29.20
CA LYS A 194 -1.46 -28.64 30.12
C LYS A 194 -0.87 -29.89 30.77
N LEU A 195 -0.57 -29.82 32.06
CA LEU A 195 -0.20 -30.98 32.86
C LEU A 195 -1.45 -31.60 33.47
N ARG A 196 -1.77 -32.84 33.08
CA ARG A 196 -2.85 -33.63 33.65
C ARG A 196 -2.26 -34.67 34.60
N GLN A 197 -2.67 -34.60 35.87
CA GLN A 197 -2.32 -35.58 36.88
C GLN A 197 -3.42 -36.63 36.97
N GLY A 198 -3.07 -37.91 36.82
CA GLY A 198 -3.98 -39.03 36.83
C GLY A 198 -3.25 -40.33 37.15
N LYS A 199 -3.74 -41.48 36.66
CA LYS A 199 -2.99 -42.76 36.77
C LYS A 199 -1.60 -42.69 36.13
N ARG A 200 -1.46 -41.88 35.08
CA ARG A 200 -0.20 -41.45 34.50
C ARG A 200 -0.20 -39.93 34.42
N ASN A 201 0.96 -39.32 34.65
CA ASN A 201 1.09 -37.89 34.45
C ASN A 201 1.27 -37.64 32.95
N THR A 202 0.42 -36.80 32.36
CA THR A 202 0.47 -36.48 30.93
C THR A 202 0.67 -34.99 30.75
N LEU A 203 1.70 -34.61 30.03
CA LEU A 203 1.91 -33.24 29.58
C LEU A 203 1.48 -33.13 28.11
N LEU A 204 0.51 -32.26 27.87
CA LEU A 204 0.15 -31.80 26.53
C LEU A 204 0.84 -30.45 26.32
N MET A 205 1.77 -30.39 25.38
CA MET A 205 2.50 -29.19 25.02
C MET A 205 2.20 -28.86 23.57
N TYR A 206 1.66 -27.67 23.30
CA TYR A 206 1.34 -27.23 21.95
C TYR A 206 2.43 -26.30 21.45
N ILE A 207 3.03 -26.65 20.31
CA ILE A 207 4.08 -25.86 19.67
C ILE A 207 3.63 -25.34 18.32
N THR A 208 4.14 -24.17 17.92
CA THR A 208 3.84 -23.56 16.61
C THR A 208 5.09 -22.95 15.98
N ASP A 209 5.16 -22.96 14.65
CA ASP A 209 6.09 -22.13 13.87
C ASP A 209 5.43 -20.87 13.30
N LYS A 210 4.21 -20.54 13.78
CA LYS A 210 3.32 -19.48 13.30
C LYS A 210 2.71 -19.72 11.92
N ILE A 211 2.99 -20.86 11.29
CA ILE A 211 2.32 -21.32 10.07
C ILE A 211 1.37 -22.47 10.41
N ASP A 212 1.84 -23.43 11.22
CA ASP A 212 1.06 -24.56 11.70
C ASP A 212 1.36 -24.84 13.18
N SER A 213 0.63 -25.77 13.78
CA SER A 213 0.77 -26.17 15.18
C SER A 213 0.84 -27.69 15.33
N LEU A 214 1.53 -28.15 16.38
CA LEU A 214 1.71 -29.57 16.66
C LEU A 214 1.48 -29.86 18.13
N LEU A 215 0.68 -30.90 18.40
CA LEU A 215 0.55 -31.47 19.74
C LEU A 215 1.76 -32.36 20.08
N CYS A 216 2.48 -31.98 21.11
CA CYS A 216 3.58 -32.73 21.70
C CYS A 216 3.14 -33.35 23.03
N MET A 217 3.08 -34.68 23.11
CA MET A 217 2.60 -35.41 24.28
C MET A 217 3.75 -36.12 25.00
N ALA A 218 3.89 -35.88 26.30
CA ALA A 218 4.87 -36.57 27.15
C ALA A 218 4.17 -37.27 28.32
N PHE A 219 4.76 -38.36 28.81
CA PHE A 219 4.22 -39.17 29.90
C PHE A 219 5.18 -39.29 31.09
N ASP A 220 4.61 -39.45 32.28
CA ASP A 220 5.25 -39.78 33.54
C ASP A 220 6.52 -38.95 33.83
N LYS A 221 7.70 -39.59 33.88
CA LYS A 221 8.97 -38.92 34.18
C LYS A 221 9.32 -37.86 33.14
N ALA A 222 9.00 -38.08 31.87
CA ALA A 222 9.25 -37.10 30.82
C ALA A 222 8.31 -35.89 30.98
N ALA A 223 7.03 -36.11 31.27
CA ALA A 223 6.06 -35.05 31.53
C ALA A 223 6.52 -34.13 32.67
N ASN A 224 6.85 -34.71 33.83
CA ASN A 224 7.27 -33.94 35.00
C ASN A 224 8.59 -33.17 34.75
N LYS A 225 9.56 -33.79 34.07
CA LYS A 225 10.84 -33.16 33.75
C LYS A 225 10.68 -31.97 32.79
N LEU A 226 9.81 -32.10 31.80
CA LEU A 226 9.55 -31.05 30.82
C LEU A 226 8.77 -29.89 31.45
N ALA A 227 7.73 -30.19 32.22
CA ALA A 227 6.95 -29.17 32.93
C ALA A 227 7.77 -28.34 33.92
N ALA A 228 8.86 -28.90 34.46
CA ALA A 228 9.78 -28.18 35.34
C ALA A 228 10.82 -27.31 34.61
N LYS A 229 11.04 -27.53 33.30
CA LYS A 229 12.12 -26.89 32.53
C LYS A 229 11.66 -26.00 31.40
N ILE A 230 10.45 -26.20 30.90
CA ILE A 230 9.88 -25.51 29.75
C ILE A 230 8.61 -24.80 30.20
N SER A 231 8.40 -23.61 29.67
CA SER A 231 7.28 -22.73 29.97
C SER A 231 6.71 -22.18 28.66
N GLU A 232 5.47 -21.68 28.73
CA GLU A 232 4.85 -20.98 27.61
C GLU A 232 5.70 -19.76 27.19
N GLY A 233 5.80 -19.54 25.89
CA GLY A 233 6.68 -18.56 25.26
C GLY A 233 8.07 -19.08 24.92
N ASP A 234 8.52 -20.19 25.52
CA ASP A 234 9.82 -20.77 25.17
C ASP A 234 9.83 -21.28 23.73
N ARG A 235 10.94 -21.03 23.03
CA ARG A 235 11.25 -21.77 21.82
C ARG A 235 11.99 -23.06 22.17
N VAL A 236 11.51 -24.17 21.63
CA VAL A 236 12.00 -25.50 21.98
C VAL A 236 12.36 -26.30 20.74
N LEU A 237 13.34 -27.19 20.88
CA LEU A 237 13.58 -28.32 19.99
C LEU A 237 13.11 -29.59 20.70
N VAL A 238 12.14 -30.28 20.11
CA VAL A 238 11.46 -31.44 20.67
C VAL A 238 11.79 -32.68 19.86
N SER A 239 12.42 -33.67 20.50
CA SER A 239 12.77 -34.94 19.87
C SER A 239 11.79 -36.03 20.33
N GLY A 240 11.19 -36.73 19.37
CA GLY A 240 10.11 -37.68 19.66
C GLY A 240 9.82 -38.63 18.52
N ASN A 241 8.76 -39.42 18.70
CA ASN A 241 8.20 -40.27 17.65
C ASN A 241 6.91 -39.64 17.13
N LEU A 242 6.91 -39.23 15.87
CA LEU A 242 5.76 -38.72 15.16
C LEU A 242 4.88 -39.88 14.71
N THR A 243 3.59 -39.75 14.97
CA THR A 243 2.55 -40.67 14.50
C THR A 243 1.38 -39.86 13.96
N TYR A 244 0.65 -40.45 13.04
CA TYR A 244 -0.59 -39.89 12.51
C TYR A 244 -1.75 -40.74 13.02
N ASP A 245 -2.82 -40.10 13.45
CA ASP A 245 -4.06 -40.82 13.76
C ASP A 245 -4.82 -41.21 12.47
N ASP A 246 -5.96 -41.88 12.63
CA ASP A 246 -6.78 -42.33 11.50
C ASP A 246 -7.34 -41.18 10.65
N SER A 247 -7.39 -39.96 11.20
CA SER A 247 -7.81 -38.73 10.50
C SER A 247 -6.65 -38.02 9.80
N GLY A 248 -5.41 -38.48 10.02
CA GLY A 248 -4.19 -37.86 9.50
C GLY A 248 -3.67 -36.72 10.37
N GLU A 249 -4.13 -36.58 11.61
CA GLU A 249 -3.63 -35.57 12.54
C GLU A 249 -2.29 -36.00 13.15
N PRO A 250 -1.23 -35.17 13.08
CA PRO A 250 0.07 -35.50 13.62
C PRO A 250 0.11 -35.34 15.14
N ILE A 251 0.63 -36.37 15.83
CA ILE A 251 0.91 -36.34 17.27
C ILE A 251 2.37 -36.72 17.50
N LEU A 252 3.10 -35.89 18.24
CA LEU A 252 4.48 -36.16 18.61
C LEU A 252 4.58 -36.72 20.03
N SER A 253 4.90 -38.00 20.16
CA SER A 253 5.25 -38.61 21.45
C SER A 253 6.67 -38.20 21.86
N VAL A 254 6.77 -37.29 22.82
CA VAL A 254 8.02 -36.62 23.22
C VAL A 254 8.90 -37.54 24.05
N ARG A 255 10.18 -37.63 23.67
CA ARG A 255 11.23 -38.28 24.47
C ARG A 255 12.07 -37.26 25.22
N GLN A 256 12.41 -36.17 24.55
CA GLN A 256 13.24 -35.10 25.08
C GLN A 256 12.85 -33.78 24.44
N ALA A 257 13.01 -32.68 25.17
CA ALA A 257 13.03 -31.36 24.58
C ALA A 257 14.06 -30.50 25.29
N ARG A 258 14.56 -29.49 24.57
CA ARG A 258 15.47 -28.46 25.09
C ARG A 258 15.03 -27.09 24.61
N LYS A 259 15.27 -26.07 25.42
CA LYS A 259 15.14 -24.67 24.96
C LYS A 259 16.21 -24.39 23.90
N ILE A 260 15.85 -23.59 22.93
CA ILE A 260 16.75 -23.05 21.92
C ILE A 260 16.56 -21.54 21.85
N GLU A 261 17.57 -20.83 21.35
CA GLU A 261 17.49 -19.38 21.24
C GLU A 261 16.32 -18.95 20.31
N PRO A 262 15.55 -17.93 20.68
CA PRO A 262 14.55 -17.34 19.80
C PRO A 262 15.22 -16.81 18.52
N THR A 263 14.64 -17.09 17.35
CA THR A 263 14.99 -16.38 16.11
C THR A 263 13.95 -15.30 15.93
N GLU A 264 13.95 -14.35 16.86
CA GLU A 264 13.16 -13.15 16.68
C GLU A 264 13.90 -12.23 15.72
N ARG A 265 13.12 -11.53 14.89
CA ARG A 265 13.66 -10.47 14.06
C ARG A 265 14.29 -9.42 14.99
N SER A 266 15.49 -8.97 14.63
CA SER A 266 16.18 -7.86 15.30
C SER A 266 16.45 -6.75 14.30
N ASP A 267 16.47 -5.52 14.78
CA ASP A 267 16.96 -4.37 14.02
C ASP A 267 18.46 -4.20 14.28
N THR A 268 19.27 -4.56 13.29
CA THR A 268 20.74 -4.48 13.34
C THR A 268 21.29 -3.16 12.79
N ASN A 269 20.44 -2.25 12.33
CA ASN A 269 20.90 -0.99 11.76
C ASN A 269 21.44 -0.06 12.85
N TYR A 270 22.46 0.72 12.53
CA TYR A 270 22.99 1.75 13.41
C TYR A 270 22.00 2.91 13.55
N GLU A 271 21.41 3.35 12.44
CA GLU A 271 20.36 4.36 12.44
C GLU A 271 19.01 3.70 12.62
N LYS A 272 18.33 4.04 13.72
CA LYS A 272 17.06 3.41 14.09
C LYS A 272 15.89 4.07 13.40
N ARG A 273 14.95 3.23 12.95
CA ARG A 273 13.70 3.66 12.33
C ARG A 273 12.75 4.25 13.37
N VAL A 274 11.87 5.16 12.93
CA VAL A 274 10.65 5.56 13.64
C VAL A 274 9.46 5.06 12.83
N GLU A 275 8.60 4.25 13.45
CA GLU A 275 7.32 3.88 12.83
C GLU A 275 6.31 5.01 13.01
N LEU A 276 5.70 5.44 11.91
CA LEU A 276 4.79 6.60 11.88
C LEU A 276 3.36 6.22 11.50
N HIS A 277 3.12 4.96 11.15
CA HIS A 277 1.79 4.47 10.79
C HIS A 277 1.61 3.06 11.33
N ALA A 278 0.80 2.91 12.38
CA ALA A 278 0.51 1.63 13.00
C ALA A 278 -0.89 1.61 13.61
N HIS A 279 -1.61 0.52 13.38
CA HIS A 279 -2.95 0.29 13.91
C HIS A 279 -2.88 -0.70 15.05
N SER A 280 -3.56 -0.43 16.16
CA SER A 280 -3.81 -1.36 17.25
C SER A 280 -5.13 -2.09 17.06
N LYS A 281 -5.45 -3.01 17.97
CA LYS A 281 -6.78 -3.66 18.06
C LYS A 281 -7.96 -2.68 18.25
N MET A 282 -7.71 -1.39 18.46
CA MET A 282 -8.74 -0.35 18.48
C MET A 282 -9.12 0.14 17.07
N SER A 283 -8.36 -0.23 16.04
CA SER A 283 -8.86 -0.20 14.66
C SER A 283 -9.83 -1.38 14.47
N ASP A 284 -11.13 -1.07 14.56
CA ASP A 284 -12.21 -2.06 14.56
C ASP A 284 -12.12 -3.03 13.38
N LEU A 285 -12.03 -4.33 13.70
CA LEU A 285 -12.00 -5.47 12.76
C LEU A 285 -10.86 -5.44 11.73
N ASP A 286 -9.86 -4.58 11.91
CA ASP A 286 -8.78 -4.41 10.94
C ASP A 286 -7.43 -4.92 11.47
N SER A 287 -7.04 -4.50 12.67
CA SER A 287 -5.71 -4.81 13.20
C SER A 287 -5.69 -5.83 14.33
N VAL A 288 -4.71 -6.73 14.27
CA VAL A 288 -4.40 -7.72 15.32
C VAL A 288 -3.22 -7.32 16.20
N LEU A 289 -2.62 -6.16 15.97
CA LEU A 289 -1.41 -5.70 16.65
C LEU A 289 -1.66 -5.47 18.14
N ASP A 290 -0.89 -6.18 18.95
CA ASP A 290 -0.89 -6.02 20.40
C ASP A 290 0.04 -4.89 20.82
N MET A 291 -0.50 -3.79 21.39
CA MET A 291 0.28 -2.60 21.76
C MET A 291 1.44 -2.92 22.72
N LYS A 292 1.24 -3.86 23.66
CA LYS A 292 2.30 -4.24 24.61
C LYS A 292 3.46 -4.90 23.89
N SER A 293 3.16 -5.79 22.94
CA SER A 293 4.16 -6.45 22.12
C SER A 293 4.85 -5.47 21.17
N TYR A 294 4.11 -4.56 20.56
CA TYR A 294 4.62 -3.50 19.68
C TYR A 294 5.64 -2.59 20.39
N VAL A 295 5.28 -2.04 21.55
CA VAL A 295 6.15 -1.16 22.34
C VAL A 295 7.39 -1.93 22.84
N LYS A 296 7.21 -3.18 23.28
CA LYS A 296 8.34 -4.03 23.71
C LYS A 296 9.32 -4.27 22.56
N THR A 297 8.83 -4.63 21.37
CA THR A 297 9.66 -4.85 20.19
C THR A 297 10.43 -3.58 19.80
N ALA A 298 9.77 -2.42 19.79
CA ALA A 298 10.44 -1.14 19.52
C ALA A 298 11.57 -0.86 20.52
N SER A 299 11.32 -1.12 21.81
CA SER A 299 12.33 -1.02 22.87
C SER A 299 13.48 -1.99 22.69
N ASP A 300 13.21 -3.25 22.36
CA ASP A 300 14.25 -4.27 22.16
C ASP A 300 15.10 -3.97 20.91
N TRP A 301 14.50 -3.34 19.90
CA TRP A 301 15.19 -2.87 18.69
C TRP A 301 15.94 -1.54 18.88
N GLY A 302 15.76 -0.89 20.03
CA GLY A 302 16.38 0.40 20.36
C GLY A 302 15.79 1.59 19.62
N TRP A 303 14.55 1.50 19.14
CA TRP A 303 13.86 2.64 18.53
C TRP A 303 13.58 3.71 19.58
N GLU A 304 13.67 4.99 19.21
CA GLU A 304 13.45 6.09 20.14
C GLU A 304 11.99 6.54 20.23
N ALA A 305 11.24 6.34 19.15
CA ALA A 305 9.85 6.78 19.02
C ALA A 305 9.03 5.85 18.13
N ILE A 306 7.73 5.80 18.39
CA ILE A 306 6.74 5.08 17.58
C ILE A 306 5.38 5.79 17.59
N ALA A 307 4.63 5.68 16.51
CA ALA A 307 3.29 6.21 16.38
C ALA A 307 2.20 5.15 16.58
N LEU A 308 1.02 5.65 16.98
CA LEU A 308 -0.25 4.94 16.93
C LEU A 308 -1.24 5.80 16.12
N THR A 309 -1.84 5.21 15.09
CA THR A 309 -2.71 5.87 14.11
C THR A 309 -3.92 4.99 13.81
N ASP A 310 -4.76 4.72 14.81
CA ASP A 310 -5.96 3.89 14.64
C ASP A 310 -6.96 4.51 13.64
N HIS A 311 -7.77 3.65 13.01
CA HIS A 311 -8.77 4.03 12.03
C HIS A 311 -9.92 4.84 12.65
N GLY A 312 -10.02 6.12 12.31
CA GLY A 312 -11.15 6.98 12.69
C GLY A 312 -11.34 7.17 14.21
N ASN A 313 -10.39 6.74 15.05
CA ASN A 313 -10.49 6.82 16.49
C ASN A 313 -9.11 6.98 17.19
N VAL A 314 -9.16 7.27 18.49
CA VAL A 314 -7.98 7.48 19.34
C VAL A 314 -8.05 6.71 20.66
N GLN A 315 -8.85 5.65 20.71
CA GLN A 315 -9.15 4.92 21.96
C GLN A 315 -7.92 4.24 22.57
N GLY A 316 -6.92 3.88 21.73
CA GLY A 316 -5.70 3.23 22.17
C GLY A 316 -4.71 4.15 22.90
N ILE A 317 -4.84 5.49 22.80
CA ILE A 317 -3.86 6.46 23.31
C ILE A 317 -3.52 6.28 24.80
N PRO A 318 -4.47 6.16 25.74
CA PRO A 318 -4.15 6.05 27.17
C PRO A 318 -3.26 4.83 27.46
N SER A 319 -3.63 3.66 26.94
CA SER A 319 -2.87 2.42 27.09
C SER A 319 -1.49 2.51 26.42
N PHE A 320 -1.44 3.10 25.23
CA PHE A 320 -0.20 3.29 24.49
C PHE A 320 0.79 4.20 25.21
N TYR A 321 0.31 5.28 25.82
CA TYR A 321 1.12 6.19 26.62
C TYR A 321 1.76 5.48 27.82
N ASP A 322 0.98 4.73 28.59
CA ASP A 322 1.47 4.02 29.78
C ASP A 322 2.54 2.97 29.42
N LEU A 323 2.31 2.24 28.32
CA LEU A 323 3.27 1.26 27.80
C LEU A 323 4.56 1.95 27.32
N CYS A 324 4.46 3.00 26.51
CA CYS A 324 5.62 3.74 26.02
C CYS A 324 6.45 4.33 27.16
N LYS A 325 5.78 4.92 28.16
CA LYS A 325 6.43 5.46 29.36
C LYS A 325 7.20 4.38 30.12
N LYS A 326 6.61 3.19 30.31
CA LYS A 326 7.28 2.06 30.97
C LYS A 326 8.55 1.61 30.24
N HIS A 327 8.53 1.65 28.91
CA HIS A 327 9.63 1.20 28.06
C HIS A 327 10.57 2.34 27.60
N ARG A 328 10.37 3.57 28.09
CA ARG A 328 11.16 4.76 27.73
C ARG A 328 11.19 5.06 26.22
N ILE A 329 10.07 4.77 25.57
CA ILE A 329 9.84 5.09 24.16
C ILE A 329 9.03 6.39 24.09
N LYS A 330 9.36 7.28 23.15
CA LYS A 330 8.57 8.48 22.89
C LYS A 330 7.31 8.12 22.10
N PRO A 331 6.10 8.26 22.67
CA PRO A 331 4.88 8.02 21.91
C PRO A 331 4.61 9.18 20.93
N ILE A 332 4.14 8.86 19.73
CA ILE A 332 3.56 9.80 18.78
C ILE A 332 2.07 9.47 18.67
N PHE A 333 1.23 10.39 19.10
CA PHE A 333 -0.22 10.23 19.04
C PHE A 333 -0.73 10.73 17.69
N GLY A 334 -1.33 9.82 16.92
CA GLY A 334 -1.93 10.14 15.64
C GLY A 334 -3.35 9.58 15.52
N LEU A 335 -3.90 9.77 14.33
CA LEU A 335 -5.22 9.32 13.91
C LEU A 335 -5.14 9.10 12.41
N GLU A 336 -5.60 7.95 11.93
CA GLU A 336 -5.89 7.83 10.51
C GLU A 336 -7.34 8.29 10.26
N ALA A 337 -7.48 9.50 9.73
CA ALA A 337 -8.78 10.13 9.54
C ALA A 337 -9.36 9.83 8.15
N TYR A 338 -10.67 9.62 8.11
CA TYR A 338 -11.42 9.57 6.86
C TYR A 338 -11.76 10.99 6.41
N LEU A 339 -11.13 11.43 5.33
CA LEU A 339 -11.39 12.74 4.73
C LEU A 339 -12.32 12.59 3.53
N VAL A 340 -13.39 13.39 3.51
CA VAL A 340 -14.26 13.57 2.34
C VAL A 340 -14.10 15.02 1.90
N ASN A 341 -14.09 15.27 0.59
CA ASN A 341 -14.03 16.62 0.06
C ASN A 341 -15.31 17.39 0.42
N ASP A 342 -15.14 18.65 0.80
CA ASP A 342 -16.19 19.63 1.11
C ASP A 342 -17.15 19.93 -0.07
N SER A 343 -16.83 19.44 -1.26
CA SER A 343 -17.60 19.64 -2.50
C SER A 343 -18.90 18.84 -2.58
N ASP A 344 -19.06 17.80 -1.76
CA ASP A 344 -20.25 16.97 -1.79
C ASP A 344 -21.32 17.51 -0.83
N PRO A 345 -22.52 17.88 -1.32
CA PRO A 345 -23.60 18.29 -0.43
C PRO A 345 -23.97 17.12 0.50
N LEU A 346 -23.76 17.28 1.80
CA LEU A 346 -24.24 16.32 2.81
C LEU A 346 -25.77 16.17 2.77
N LEU A 347 -26.47 17.19 2.25
CA LEU A 347 -27.91 17.21 2.00
C LEU A 347 -28.18 17.60 0.54
N ILE A 348 -28.96 16.78 -0.16
CA ILE A 348 -29.45 17.05 -1.51
C ILE A 348 -30.96 17.34 -1.38
N ASN A 349 -31.43 18.46 -1.93
CA ASN A 349 -32.79 19.01 -1.75
C ASN A 349 -33.10 19.54 -0.34
N TYR A 350 -32.13 20.12 0.37
CA TYR A 350 -32.43 20.93 1.55
C TYR A 350 -33.02 22.27 1.11
N ASP A 351 -34.35 22.36 1.12
CA ASP A 351 -35.10 23.54 0.73
C ASP A 351 -35.54 24.27 2.01
N ARG A 352 -34.57 24.93 2.69
CA ARG A 352 -34.70 26.10 3.61
C ARG A 352 -33.64 26.12 4.70
N ASP A 353 -32.92 27.24 4.82
CA ASP A 353 -32.47 27.72 6.14
C ASP A 353 -33.69 28.27 6.89
N GLY A 354 -34.39 27.41 7.64
CA GLY A 354 -35.42 27.83 8.59
C GLY A 354 -34.81 28.11 9.95
N LEU A 355 -35.23 29.19 10.63
CA LEU A 355 -34.89 29.38 12.03
C LEU A 355 -35.52 28.25 12.86
N ILE A 356 -34.77 27.64 13.77
CA ILE A 356 -35.25 26.55 14.67
C ILE A 356 -36.60 26.88 15.34
N ASN A 357 -36.86 28.16 15.58
CA ASN A 357 -38.07 28.66 16.23
C ASN A 357 -39.34 28.57 15.36
N GLU A 358 -39.20 28.26 14.07
CA GLU A 358 -40.31 28.15 13.11
C GLU A 358 -40.77 26.70 12.88
N GLU A 359 -40.06 25.71 13.43
CA GLU A 359 -40.52 24.32 13.38
C GLU A 359 -41.53 24.05 14.52
N GLN A 360 -42.78 23.78 14.16
CA GLN A 360 -43.78 23.26 15.08
C GLN A 360 -43.65 21.74 15.17
N TYR A 361 -43.36 21.25 16.38
CA TYR A 361 -43.32 19.82 16.73
C TYR A 361 -44.70 19.20 16.85
#